data_AF-A0A060Y1B5-F1
#
_entry.id   AF-A0A060Y1B5-F1
#
_cell.length_a   1.000
_cell.length_b   1.000
_cell.length_c   1.000
_cell.angle_alpha   90.00
_cell.angle_beta   90.00
_cell.angle_gamma   90.00
#
_symmetry.space_group_name_H-M   'P 1'
#
loop_
_entity.id
_entity.type
_entity.pdbx_description
1 polymer ?
#
loop_
_entity_poly.entity_id
_entity_poly.type
_entity_poly.pdbx_seq_one_letter_code
_entity_poly.pdbx_strand_id
1 'polypeptide(L)'
;MENTRDLAERTPRSERKRQDSFGMFDRYDSCSEESTSSSSSDDSEDEVPSIPASLPIIKNNGQVYTYPDGKTGMATCEMCGMVGVRDAFYSKTKRFCSVSCSRSYSSNSKKASILARLQGKPPTKKAKVLQKQPLMAKLAAYAQYQASQQQQNQAKSKAGESTLVPVEGFDWGRYICSNNLVGAPVSCFKHVPMGTCWGDLAEGVMVEVLNSDTNLSTKVYWIAGIVKLSGFKALLRYEGFDNDTSRDFWCNLCVPEIHHVGWCASSGKPLVPPKSIQLKYSNWKAFLVKRLTGAKTLPPDFATKVHENMQFPFKKLMRVEVVDKTHLCRTRVALVEQVIGGRLRLVYEEGSDDFWCHMYSPLIHAIGWSRSIGHRFKRSDVSKKIDGQMDAPAQLFAKVKDVDQNGEWFRDRMKLEAIDPLNLSAISVATVRKVLADGYLMIGVDGSEVTDGSDWFCYHSTSPSIFPAGFCEINNIELTHPRGYTKLPFKWFDYLRETSSIAAPVKLFNKDVPNHGFRPGMKLEAVDLMEPRLVCVATVTRIVHRLLRIHFDGWEDEYDQWVDCQSSDLYPVGWCQLTGYQLQPPAAQSEIKHHSSTQI
;
A
#
# COMPACT_ATOMS: atom_id res chain seq x y z
N MET A 1 3.18 -27.32 55.60
CA MET A 1 3.76 -28.53 54.99
C MET A 1 4.13 -28.19 53.55
N GLU A 2 5.14 -27.37 53.26
CA GLU A 2 6.53 -27.33 53.80
C GLU A 2 7.24 -28.67 53.56
N ASN A 3 8.47 -28.69 53.01
CA ASN A 3 9.58 -27.78 53.31
C ASN A 3 10.26 -27.10 52.11
N THR A 4 10.90 -25.96 52.41
CA THR A 4 11.93 -25.28 51.59
C THR A 4 13.30 -25.37 52.27
N ARG A 5 14.36 -25.25 51.47
CA ARG A 5 15.69 -24.64 51.72
C ARG A 5 16.58 -24.98 50.52
N ASP A 6 17.06 -24.02 49.73
CA ASP A 6 17.99 -22.92 50.03
C ASP A 6 19.38 -23.39 50.45
N LEU A 7 20.35 -23.18 49.56
CA LEU A 7 21.43 -22.20 49.80
C LEU A 7 22.12 -21.84 48.47
N ALA A 8 22.59 -20.60 48.38
CA ALA A 8 23.39 -20.09 47.26
C ALA A 8 24.85 -19.87 47.70
N GLU A 9 25.77 -19.58 46.76
CA GLU A 9 26.45 -18.28 46.75
C GLU A 9 27.41 -18.04 45.54
N ARG A 10 27.39 -16.79 45.07
CA ARG A 10 28.46 -15.92 44.53
C ARG A 10 29.47 -16.42 43.47
N THR A 11 29.38 -15.78 42.30
CA THR A 11 30.49 -15.43 41.37
C THR A 11 31.62 -14.63 42.03
N PRO A 12 32.81 -14.57 41.39
CA PRO A 12 33.17 -13.30 40.73
C PRO A 12 33.70 -13.44 39.27
N ARG A 13 33.81 -12.30 38.58
CA ARG A 13 34.35 -12.17 37.21
C ARG A 13 35.87 -12.37 37.15
N SER A 14 36.40 -12.60 35.95
CA SER A 14 37.70 -12.03 35.57
C SER A 14 37.59 -11.27 34.24
N GLU A 15 38.24 -10.12 34.16
CA GLU A 15 38.35 -9.32 32.92
C GLU A 15 39.70 -9.61 32.25
N ARG A 16 39.77 -9.51 30.92
CA ARG A 16 41.05 -9.46 30.20
C ARG A 16 41.03 -8.40 29.12
N LYS A 17 41.41 -7.17 29.50
CA LYS A 17 42.06 -6.26 28.55
C LYS A 17 43.40 -6.86 28.11
N ARG A 18 43.75 -6.68 26.84
CA ARG A 18 45.15 -6.57 26.41
C ARG A 18 45.24 -5.38 25.45
N GLN A 19 46.23 -4.54 25.69
CA GLN A 19 46.54 -3.36 24.91
C GLN A 19 48.05 -3.22 24.93
N ASP A 20 48.68 -3.49 23.80
CA ASP A 20 50.05 -3.10 23.47
C ASP A 20 50.07 -2.95 21.94
N SER A 21 50.32 -1.78 21.36
CA SER A 21 51.46 -0.85 21.48
C SER A 21 52.57 -1.18 20.49
N PHE A 22 52.47 -0.60 19.29
CA PHE A 22 53.58 -0.31 18.41
C PHE A 22 53.25 0.93 17.60
N GLY A 23 54.15 1.91 17.64
CA GLY A 23 54.11 3.09 16.80
C GLY A 23 55.52 3.36 16.27
N MET A 24 55.62 3.74 15.00
CA MET A 24 56.83 4.28 14.40
C MET A 24 56.42 5.32 13.36
N PHE A 25 57.22 6.37 13.26
CA PHE A 25 56.91 7.57 12.48
C PHE A 25 58.23 8.14 11.96
N ASP A 26 58.47 8.01 10.65
CA ASP A 26 59.44 8.73 9.81
C ASP A 26 59.08 8.33 8.36
N ARG A 27 58.88 9.21 7.36
CA ARG A 27 59.54 10.46 6.93
C ARG A 27 60.92 10.23 6.32
N TYR A 28 60.99 10.27 4.99
CA TYR A 28 61.88 11.19 4.26
C TYR A 28 61.46 11.30 2.78
N ASP A 29 61.63 12.49 2.20
CA ASP A 29 61.45 12.80 0.77
C ASP A 29 62.80 12.75 0.03
N SER A 30 62.80 12.57 -1.30
CA SER A 30 63.54 13.44 -2.27
C SER A 30 63.58 12.89 -3.70
N CYS A 31 63.34 13.79 -4.67
CA CYS A 31 63.88 13.91 -6.04
C CYS A 31 62.99 14.96 -6.76
N SER A 32 63.29 16.26 -6.60
CA SER A 32 64.10 17.07 -7.57
C SER A 32 63.28 17.46 -8.81
N GLU A 33 62.88 18.74 -8.97
CA GLU A 33 63.59 19.83 -9.69
C GLU A 33 63.03 19.98 -11.14
N GLU A 34 62.77 21.16 -11.73
CA GLU A 34 62.60 22.55 -11.26
C GLU A 34 61.39 23.19 -11.99
N SER A 35 60.85 24.36 -11.63
CA SER A 35 61.34 25.69 -12.10
C SER A 35 60.61 26.85 -11.38
N THR A 36 61.31 27.97 -11.16
CA THR A 36 60.77 29.28 -10.70
C THR A 36 60.64 30.26 -11.89
N SER A 37 60.03 31.45 -11.84
CA SER A 37 59.50 32.31 -10.73
C SER A 37 58.06 32.84 -11.08
N SER A 38 57.50 34.05 -10.83
CA SER A 38 57.99 35.41 -10.46
C SER A 38 56.89 36.29 -9.79
N SER A 39 57.23 37.56 -9.52
CA SER A 39 56.39 38.76 -9.27
C SER A 39 55.12 38.90 -10.16
N SER A 40 53.99 39.49 -9.72
CA SER A 40 53.68 40.79 -9.05
C SER A 40 53.65 41.99 -10.04
N SER A 41 52.85 43.06 -9.86
CA SER A 41 52.23 43.62 -8.64
C SER A 41 50.92 44.44 -8.89
N ASP A 42 50.28 44.86 -7.78
CA ASP A 42 49.52 46.11 -7.49
C ASP A 42 48.16 46.49 -8.16
N ASP A 43 47.14 46.55 -7.28
CA ASP A 43 46.07 47.54 -7.06
C ASP A 43 45.32 48.30 -8.18
N SER A 44 43.99 48.26 -8.04
CA SER A 44 43.08 49.42 -8.17
C SER A 44 41.78 49.14 -7.39
N GLU A 45 41.45 49.98 -6.40
CA GLU A 45 40.19 49.91 -5.65
C GLU A 45 39.09 50.74 -6.34
N ASP A 46 37.83 50.28 -6.28
CA ASP A 46 36.64 51.12 -6.51
C ASP A 46 35.43 50.50 -5.78
N GLU A 47 34.81 51.23 -4.84
CA GLU A 47 33.69 50.72 -4.03
C GLU A 47 32.33 50.87 -4.74
N VAL A 48 31.47 49.86 -4.61
CA VAL A 48 30.03 49.96 -4.90
C VAL A 48 29.24 49.29 -3.75
N PRO A 49 28.12 49.87 -3.25
CA PRO A 49 27.63 49.56 -1.90
C PRO A 49 27.14 48.13 -1.64
N SER A 50 27.31 47.68 -0.40
CA SER A 50 27.05 46.33 0.06
C SER A 50 25.56 45.98 0.22
N ILE A 51 25.11 44.95 -0.52
CA ILE A 51 23.81 44.30 -0.32
C ILE A 51 23.95 43.23 0.77
N PRO A 52 23.04 43.12 1.77
CA PRO A 52 23.09 42.07 2.78
C PRO A 52 22.88 40.66 2.20
N ALA A 53 23.98 39.96 1.90
CA ALA A 53 23.97 38.61 1.32
C ALA A 53 23.67 37.50 2.34
N SER A 54 22.55 37.60 3.07
CA SER A 54 22.08 36.58 4.02
C SER A 54 21.44 35.38 3.30
N LEU A 55 22.27 34.59 2.62
CA LEU A 55 21.87 33.27 2.09
C LEU A 55 21.40 32.34 3.24
N PRO A 56 20.38 31.49 3.03
CA PRO A 56 19.92 30.54 4.05
C PRO A 56 20.94 29.40 4.24
N ILE A 57 21.85 29.57 5.20
CA ILE A 57 22.94 28.62 5.49
C ILE A 57 22.40 27.40 6.27
N ILE A 58 22.41 26.22 5.64
CA ILE A 58 22.28 24.93 6.34
C ILE A 58 23.68 24.51 6.82
N LYS A 59 23.89 24.47 8.14
CA LYS A 59 25.13 23.98 8.77
C LYS A 59 24.97 22.51 9.20
N ASN A 60 25.85 21.62 8.72
CA ASN A 60 26.03 20.29 9.31
C ASN A 60 27.51 19.86 9.17
N ASN A 61 28.09 19.30 10.24
CA ASN A 61 29.51 18.90 10.33
C ASN A 61 30.52 19.93 9.77
N GLY A 62 30.30 21.22 10.02
CA GLY A 62 31.20 22.30 9.60
C GLY A 62 31.20 22.64 8.10
N GLN A 63 30.42 21.92 7.28
CA GLN A 63 30.27 22.22 5.84
C GLN A 63 28.96 22.96 5.55
N VAL A 64 29.03 23.87 4.58
CA VAL A 64 27.92 24.70 4.11
C VAL A 64 27.30 24.06 2.88
N TYR A 65 25.98 23.89 2.87
CA TYR A 65 25.24 23.35 1.73
C TYR A 65 24.33 24.43 1.12
N THR A 66 24.72 24.91 -0.06
CA THR A 66 23.93 25.82 -0.90
C THR A 66 23.03 25.02 -1.84
N TYR A 67 21.78 25.43 -2.05
CA TYR A 67 20.91 24.86 -3.09
C TYR A 67 21.25 25.46 -4.47
N PRO A 68 21.72 24.67 -5.48
CA PRO A 68 21.95 25.16 -6.83
C PRO A 68 20.77 24.82 -7.75
N ASP A 69 20.19 25.85 -8.38
CA ASP A 69 19.22 25.90 -9.52
C ASP A 69 17.98 24.97 -9.57
N GLY A 70 17.84 23.99 -8.67
CA GLY A 70 16.72 23.05 -8.61
C GLY A 70 16.83 21.83 -9.53
N LYS A 71 17.85 21.71 -10.40
CA LYS A 71 18.01 20.55 -11.31
C LYS A 71 19.41 19.94 -11.34
N THR A 72 20.46 20.71 -11.08
CA THR A 72 21.84 20.19 -11.10
C THR A 72 22.26 19.49 -9.80
N GLY A 73 21.46 19.57 -8.73
CA GLY A 73 21.86 19.19 -7.37
C GLY A 73 21.02 18.12 -6.65
N MET A 74 20.25 17.25 -7.33
CA MET A 74 19.45 16.19 -6.68
C MET A 74 19.78 14.77 -7.22
N ALA A 75 19.53 13.75 -6.40
CA ALA A 75 19.87 12.34 -6.66
C ALA A 75 18.83 11.36 -6.06
N THR A 76 18.83 10.14 -6.58
CA THR A 76 17.96 9.02 -6.13
C THR A 76 18.83 7.82 -5.74
N CYS A 77 18.56 7.23 -4.58
CA CYS A 77 19.37 6.15 -4.01
C CYS A 77 19.05 4.82 -4.70
N GLU A 78 20.05 4.22 -5.35
CA GLU A 78 19.85 3.00 -6.17
C GLU A 78 19.52 1.72 -5.39
N MET A 79 19.40 1.77 -4.06
CA MET A 79 18.89 0.63 -3.27
C MET A 79 17.47 0.83 -2.76
N CYS A 80 17.19 1.96 -2.11
CA CYS A 80 15.91 2.20 -1.42
C CYS A 80 15.03 3.26 -2.11
N GLY A 81 15.39 3.73 -3.31
CA GLY A 81 14.62 4.74 -4.05
C GLY A 81 14.56 6.13 -3.40
N MET A 82 15.17 6.32 -2.23
CA MET A 82 15.16 7.59 -1.49
C MET A 82 15.74 8.72 -2.34
N VAL A 83 15.01 9.83 -2.41
CA VAL A 83 15.33 10.99 -3.25
C VAL A 83 15.74 12.18 -2.39
N GLY A 84 16.77 12.94 -2.80
CA GLY A 84 17.19 14.13 -2.07
C GLY A 84 18.32 14.92 -2.71
N VAL A 85 18.82 15.95 -2.00
CA VAL A 85 19.97 16.76 -2.44
C VAL A 85 21.20 15.88 -2.61
N ARG A 86 21.80 15.90 -3.82
CA ARG A 86 22.92 15.05 -4.22
C ARG A 86 24.11 15.19 -3.28
N ASP A 87 24.37 16.38 -2.77
CA ASP A 87 25.54 16.61 -1.93
C ASP A 87 25.37 16.06 -0.51
N ALA A 88 24.13 15.83 -0.07
CA ALA A 88 23.81 15.08 1.16
C ALA A 88 23.92 13.55 0.99
N PHE A 89 24.18 13.03 -0.22
CA PHE A 89 24.34 11.59 -0.45
C PHE A 89 25.73 11.08 -0.05
N TYR A 90 25.77 9.80 0.31
CA TYR A 90 26.95 9.03 0.66
C TYR A 90 27.73 8.55 -0.58
N SER A 91 29.00 8.21 -0.36
CA SER A 91 30.04 7.81 -1.35
C SER A 91 30.52 8.94 -2.28
N LYS A 92 31.73 8.78 -2.84
CA LYS A 92 32.31 9.72 -3.83
C LYS A 92 31.46 9.89 -5.09
N THR A 93 30.61 8.91 -5.42
CA THR A 93 29.74 8.95 -6.62
C THR A 93 28.32 9.43 -6.32
N LYS A 94 27.98 9.73 -5.06
CA LYS A 94 26.65 10.24 -4.63
C LYS A 94 25.45 9.37 -5.06
N ARG A 95 25.66 8.06 -5.28
CA ARG A 95 24.65 7.08 -5.74
C ARG A 95 23.78 6.48 -4.62
N PHE A 96 24.15 6.69 -3.36
CA PHE A 96 23.51 6.07 -2.19
C PHE A 96 23.27 7.10 -1.11
N CYS A 97 22.14 7.06 -0.41
CA CYS A 97 21.87 7.96 0.71
C CYS A 97 22.68 7.64 1.98
N SER A 98 23.22 6.43 2.12
CA SER A 98 23.86 5.95 3.36
C SER A 98 24.89 4.84 3.13
N VAL A 99 25.74 4.62 4.15
CA VAL A 99 26.68 3.49 4.23
C VAL A 99 25.96 2.15 4.01
N SER A 100 24.82 1.97 4.67
CA SER A 100 24.03 0.74 4.63
C SER A 100 23.51 0.46 3.21
N CYS A 101 22.97 1.47 2.52
CA CYS A 101 22.54 1.32 1.12
C CYS A 101 23.71 0.98 0.18
N SER A 102 24.86 1.63 0.34
CA SER A 102 26.05 1.33 -0.48
C SER A 102 26.56 -0.11 -0.27
N ARG A 103 26.55 -0.61 0.97
CA ARG A 103 26.91 -2.00 1.30
C ARG A 103 25.89 -3.00 0.72
N SER A 104 24.59 -2.74 0.87
CA SER A 104 23.54 -3.62 0.33
C SER A 104 23.50 -3.67 -1.20
N TYR A 105 23.90 -2.61 -1.90
CA TYR A 105 24.05 -2.65 -3.36
C TYR A 105 25.18 -3.58 -3.80
N SER A 106 26.28 -3.57 -3.06
CA SER A 106 27.48 -4.36 -3.39
C SER A 106 27.27 -5.87 -3.20
N SER A 107 26.32 -6.28 -2.36
CA SER A 107 25.88 -7.69 -2.25
C SER A 107 24.80 -8.05 -3.27
N ASN A 108 23.83 -7.17 -3.53
CA ASN A 108 22.71 -7.48 -4.42
C ASN A 108 23.11 -7.46 -5.91
N SER A 109 24.04 -6.59 -6.30
CA SER A 109 24.54 -6.48 -7.69
C SER A 109 25.16 -7.79 -8.22
N LYS A 110 25.78 -8.60 -7.35
CA LYS A 110 26.30 -9.94 -7.71
C LYS A 110 25.21 -10.92 -8.13
N LYS A 111 23.98 -10.80 -7.60
CA LYS A 111 22.81 -11.58 -8.08
C LYS A 111 22.22 -10.98 -9.36
N ALA A 112 22.07 -9.65 -9.42
CA ALA A 112 21.49 -8.97 -10.57
C ALA A 112 22.32 -9.13 -11.87
N SER A 113 23.65 -9.14 -11.76
CA SER A 113 24.56 -9.31 -12.90
C SER A 113 24.37 -10.62 -13.67
N ILE A 114 23.96 -11.70 -12.99
CA ILE A 114 23.69 -13.01 -13.59
C ILE A 114 22.39 -12.97 -14.40
N LEU A 115 21.33 -12.38 -13.84
CA LEU A 115 20.03 -12.24 -14.51
C LEU A 115 20.08 -11.27 -15.71
N ALA A 116 20.81 -10.17 -15.59
CA ALA A 116 20.92 -9.16 -16.65
C ALA A 116 21.57 -9.69 -17.94
N ARG A 117 22.44 -10.71 -17.86
CA ARG A 117 23.03 -11.36 -19.05
C ARG A 117 22.05 -12.23 -19.85
N LEU A 118 20.87 -12.54 -19.31
CA LEU A 118 19.88 -13.45 -19.93
C LEU A 118 18.75 -12.74 -20.69
N GLN A 119 18.57 -11.42 -20.55
CA GLN A 119 17.33 -10.72 -20.94
C GLN A 119 17.55 -9.36 -21.64
N GLY A 120 18.58 -9.22 -22.47
CA GLY A 120 18.96 -7.93 -23.06
C GLY A 120 18.00 -7.38 -24.13
N LYS A 121 17.39 -6.20 -23.88
CA LYS A 121 17.02 -5.17 -24.87
C LYS A 121 16.65 -3.81 -24.21
N PRO A 122 16.76 -2.65 -24.92
CA PRO A 122 16.63 -1.30 -24.33
C PRO A 122 15.27 -0.58 -24.62
N PRO A 123 14.96 0.57 -23.96
CA PRO A 123 13.67 1.27 -24.04
C PRO A 123 13.65 2.58 -24.86
N THR A 124 12.45 3.05 -25.25
CA THR A 124 12.20 4.31 -26.01
C THR A 124 11.06 5.18 -25.41
N LYS A 125 10.78 6.36 -26.02
CA LYS A 125 10.02 7.51 -25.48
C LYS A 125 9.16 8.15 -26.61
N LYS A 126 8.16 9.04 -26.45
CA LYS A 126 7.61 9.84 -25.32
C LYS A 126 6.13 10.19 -25.62
N ALA A 127 5.31 10.52 -24.61
CA ALA A 127 3.92 11.03 -24.77
C ALA A 127 3.75 12.53 -24.41
N LYS A 128 2.56 13.12 -24.72
CA LYS A 128 2.20 14.55 -24.56
C LYS A 128 1.05 14.76 -23.54
N VAL A 129 0.85 16.02 -23.14
CA VAL A 129 -0.11 16.49 -22.11
C VAL A 129 -1.33 17.16 -22.76
N LEU A 130 -2.50 17.09 -22.12
CA LEU A 130 -3.69 17.94 -22.37
C LEU A 130 -4.17 18.57 -21.06
N GLN A 131 -4.96 19.66 -21.14
CA GLN A 131 -5.39 20.47 -19.97
C GLN A 131 -6.80 20.07 -19.47
N LYS A 132 -7.07 20.28 -18.17
CA LYS A 132 -8.37 20.01 -17.51
C LYS A 132 -9.09 21.29 -17.05
N GLN A 133 -10.39 21.18 -16.81
CA GLN A 133 -11.30 22.28 -16.41
C GLN A 133 -11.67 22.27 -14.90
N PRO A 134 -12.28 23.36 -14.35
CA PRO A 134 -12.35 23.60 -12.91
C PRO A 134 -13.32 22.75 -12.08
N LEU A 135 -12.99 22.67 -10.79
CA LEU A 135 -13.59 21.82 -9.74
C LEU A 135 -15.13 21.90 -9.57
N MET A 136 -15.76 23.05 -9.86
CA MET A 136 -17.18 23.29 -9.53
C MET A 136 -18.17 22.37 -10.25
N ALA A 137 -17.84 21.88 -11.45
CA ALA A 137 -18.70 20.94 -12.18
C ALA A 137 -18.81 19.57 -11.48
N LYS A 138 -17.76 19.15 -10.76
CA LYS A 138 -17.66 17.80 -10.17
C LYS A 138 -18.66 17.56 -9.03
N LEU A 139 -19.01 18.61 -8.28
CA LEU A 139 -20.02 18.55 -7.21
C LEU A 139 -21.44 18.40 -7.77
N ALA A 140 -21.75 19.03 -8.91
CA ALA A 140 -23.08 18.99 -9.51
C ALA A 140 -23.40 17.60 -10.10
N ALA A 141 -22.44 16.98 -10.80
CA ALA A 141 -22.59 15.62 -11.32
C ALA A 141 -22.80 14.59 -10.19
N TYR A 142 -22.06 14.73 -9.09
CA TYR A 142 -22.18 13.83 -7.94
C TYR A 142 -23.54 13.93 -7.24
N ALA A 143 -24.11 15.14 -7.11
CA ALA A 143 -25.46 15.34 -6.57
C ALA A 143 -26.56 14.66 -7.42
N GLN A 144 -26.42 14.68 -8.75
CA GLN A 144 -27.34 14.00 -9.67
C GLN A 144 -27.25 12.47 -9.53
N TYR A 145 -26.05 11.91 -9.32
CA TYR A 145 -25.88 10.49 -9.05
C TYR A 145 -26.56 10.06 -7.74
N GLN A 146 -26.40 10.83 -6.65
CA GLN A 146 -27.05 10.54 -5.38
C GLN A 146 -28.59 10.50 -5.47
N ALA A 147 -29.21 11.36 -6.28
CA ALA A 147 -30.65 11.39 -6.47
C ALA A 147 -31.20 10.08 -7.10
N SER A 148 -30.52 9.53 -8.10
CA SER A 148 -30.93 8.24 -8.71
C SER A 148 -30.85 7.05 -7.74
N GLN A 149 -29.86 7.04 -6.85
CA GLN A 149 -29.63 5.95 -5.90
C GLN A 149 -30.68 5.90 -4.78
N GLN A 150 -31.27 7.03 -4.40
CA GLN A 150 -32.36 7.05 -3.41
C GLN A 150 -33.65 6.43 -3.96
N GLN A 151 -33.96 6.66 -5.24
CA GLN A 151 -35.18 6.11 -5.86
C GLN A 151 -35.16 4.58 -5.98
N GLN A 152 -34.00 3.98 -6.32
CA GLN A 152 -33.88 2.52 -6.38
C GLN A 152 -34.00 1.83 -5.02
N ASN A 153 -33.60 2.50 -3.93
CA ASN A 153 -33.68 1.92 -2.58
C ASN A 153 -35.09 2.00 -1.98
N GLN A 154 -35.90 3.01 -2.30
CA GLN A 154 -37.28 3.09 -1.81
C GLN A 154 -38.19 2.02 -2.44
N ALA A 155 -37.96 1.65 -3.70
CA ALA A 155 -38.77 0.66 -4.43
C ALA A 155 -38.76 -0.75 -3.77
N LYS A 156 -37.71 -1.12 -3.04
CA LYS A 156 -37.55 -2.47 -2.45
C LYS A 156 -38.40 -2.75 -1.21
N SER A 157 -39.15 -1.76 -0.69
CA SER A 157 -39.96 -1.91 0.52
C SER A 157 -41.46 -2.14 0.29
N LYS A 158 -41.94 -2.10 -0.97
CA LYS A 158 -43.37 -2.25 -1.31
C LYS A 158 -43.63 -2.98 -2.64
N ALA A 159 -43.19 -4.23 -2.76
CA ALA A 159 -43.75 -5.19 -3.73
C ALA A 159 -43.62 -6.61 -3.18
N GLY A 160 -44.70 -7.38 -3.26
CA GLY A 160 -44.70 -8.81 -2.92
C GLY A 160 -44.40 -9.67 -4.15
N GLU A 161 -43.76 -10.82 -3.90
CA GLU A 161 -43.80 -12.06 -4.68
C GLU A 161 -44.09 -11.94 -6.20
N SER A 162 -43.03 -11.69 -6.97
CA SER A 162 -43.01 -11.96 -8.41
C SER A 162 -41.63 -12.47 -8.84
N THR A 163 -41.58 -13.27 -9.90
CA THR A 163 -40.43 -14.13 -10.24
C THR A 163 -39.16 -13.33 -10.50
N LEU A 164 -38.22 -13.39 -9.55
CA LEU A 164 -36.92 -12.73 -9.65
C LEU A 164 -36.04 -13.40 -10.70
N VAL A 165 -35.98 -12.82 -11.91
CA VAL A 165 -34.83 -13.01 -12.80
C VAL A 165 -33.63 -12.34 -12.13
N PRO A 166 -32.53 -13.06 -11.83
CA PRO A 166 -31.36 -12.43 -11.23
C PRO A 166 -30.75 -11.42 -12.19
N VAL A 167 -30.57 -10.18 -11.72
CA VAL A 167 -29.65 -9.24 -12.39
C VAL A 167 -28.26 -9.87 -12.30
N GLU A 168 -27.60 -10.11 -13.44
CA GLU A 168 -26.28 -10.74 -13.45
C GLU A 168 -25.27 -9.85 -12.70
N GLY A 169 -24.88 -10.28 -11.50
CA GLY A 169 -23.80 -9.65 -10.75
C GLY A 169 -22.47 -9.76 -11.48
N PHE A 170 -21.58 -8.79 -11.25
CA PHE A 170 -20.25 -8.80 -11.86
C PHE A 170 -19.47 -10.07 -11.50
N ASP A 171 -19.03 -10.82 -12.53
CA ASP A 171 -18.07 -11.90 -12.37
C ASP A 171 -16.70 -11.52 -12.93
N TRP A 172 -15.72 -11.54 -12.03
CA TRP A 172 -14.29 -11.48 -12.33
C TRP A 172 -13.85 -12.45 -13.43
N GLY A 173 -14.38 -13.67 -13.44
CA GLY A 173 -13.96 -14.70 -14.40
C GLY A 173 -14.24 -14.31 -15.85
N ARG A 174 -15.48 -13.91 -16.14
CA ARG A 174 -15.87 -13.32 -17.42
C ARG A 174 -15.02 -12.09 -17.76
N TYR A 175 -14.87 -11.16 -16.81
CA TYR A 175 -14.14 -9.90 -17.00
C TYR A 175 -12.65 -10.09 -17.33
N ILE A 176 -12.01 -11.05 -16.67
CA ILE A 176 -10.58 -11.38 -16.86
C ILE A 176 -10.33 -12.14 -18.16
N CYS A 177 -11.22 -13.06 -18.54
CA CYS A 177 -11.09 -13.80 -19.80
C CYS A 177 -11.30 -12.90 -21.02
N SER A 178 -12.36 -12.09 -21.05
CA SER A 178 -12.72 -11.26 -22.23
C SER A 178 -11.64 -10.24 -22.62
N ASN A 179 -10.91 -9.72 -21.64
CA ASN A 179 -9.88 -8.69 -21.83
C ASN A 179 -8.43 -9.21 -21.66
N ASN A 180 -8.25 -10.53 -21.53
CA ASN A 180 -6.99 -11.20 -21.16
C ASN A 180 -6.21 -10.52 -20.01
N LEU A 181 -6.92 -10.13 -18.95
CA LEU A 181 -6.34 -9.40 -17.83
C LEU A 181 -5.54 -10.32 -16.90
N VAL A 182 -4.78 -9.72 -15.98
CA VAL A 182 -4.03 -10.41 -14.93
C VAL A 182 -4.37 -9.77 -13.59
N GLY A 183 -4.92 -10.54 -12.65
CA GLY A 183 -5.08 -10.08 -11.28
C GLY A 183 -3.75 -10.09 -10.53
N ALA A 184 -3.55 -9.15 -9.61
CA ALA A 184 -2.42 -9.18 -8.70
C ALA A 184 -2.47 -10.48 -7.84
N PRO A 185 -1.37 -11.24 -7.71
CA PRO A 185 -1.36 -12.49 -6.96
C PRO A 185 -1.49 -12.22 -5.45
N VAL A 186 -2.09 -13.18 -4.71
CA VAL A 186 -2.34 -13.07 -3.26
C VAL A 186 -1.06 -12.71 -2.48
N SER A 187 0.09 -13.19 -2.93
CA SER A 187 1.41 -12.91 -2.34
C SER A 187 1.83 -11.44 -2.36
N CYS A 188 1.20 -10.55 -3.15
CA CYS A 188 1.42 -9.10 -3.07
C CYS A 188 0.84 -8.50 -1.78
N PHE A 189 -0.22 -9.10 -1.23
CA PHE A 189 -1.04 -8.53 -0.17
C PHE A 189 -0.74 -9.23 1.16
N LYS A 190 -0.10 -8.54 2.12
CA LYS A 190 0.41 -9.19 3.34
C LYS A 190 -0.59 -9.30 4.50
N HIS A 191 -1.70 -8.58 4.43
CA HIS A 191 -2.70 -8.50 5.50
C HIS A 191 -3.94 -9.38 5.26
N VAL A 192 -4.10 -9.95 4.05
CA VAL A 192 -5.26 -10.76 3.67
C VAL A 192 -5.12 -12.21 4.11
N PRO A 193 -6.23 -12.97 4.23
CA PRO A 193 -6.18 -14.40 4.45
C PRO A 193 -5.23 -15.10 3.45
N MET A 194 -4.37 -15.99 3.95
CA MET A 194 -3.34 -16.69 3.17
C MET A 194 -2.22 -15.82 2.55
N GLY A 195 -2.19 -14.49 2.77
CA GLY A 195 -1.21 -13.55 2.19
C GLY A 195 0.27 -13.85 2.50
N THR A 196 0.53 -14.64 3.54
CA THR A 196 1.86 -15.10 3.97
C THR A 196 2.13 -16.58 3.71
N CYS A 197 1.11 -17.39 3.42
CA CYS A 197 1.21 -18.85 3.28
C CYS A 197 0.62 -19.43 1.97
N TRP A 198 0.34 -18.57 0.98
CA TRP A 198 -0.07 -18.95 -0.39
C TRP A 198 0.89 -19.94 -1.09
N GLY A 199 2.19 -19.88 -0.75
CA GLY A 199 3.20 -20.84 -1.20
C GLY A 199 3.44 -20.86 -2.71
N ASP A 200 3.84 -22.03 -3.21
CA ASP A 200 4.15 -22.33 -4.62
C ASP A 200 2.90 -22.50 -5.51
N LEU A 201 1.74 -21.97 -5.10
CA LEU A 201 0.47 -22.15 -5.80
C LEU A 201 0.48 -21.41 -7.15
N ALA A 202 0.42 -22.18 -8.23
CA ALA A 202 0.65 -21.74 -9.60
C ALA A 202 -0.20 -22.53 -10.61
N GLU A 203 -0.09 -22.14 -11.88
CA GLU A 203 -0.66 -22.87 -13.02
C GLU A 203 -0.03 -24.28 -13.14
N GLY A 204 -0.83 -25.26 -13.54
CA GLY A 204 -0.45 -26.68 -13.56
C GLY A 204 -0.53 -27.41 -12.20
N VAL A 205 -0.91 -26.74 -11.11
CA VAL A 205 -1.24 -27.41 -9.84
C VAL A 205 -2.60 -28.12 -9.96
N MET A 206 -2.66 -29.37 -9.49
CA MET A 206 -3.82 -30.26 -9.55
C MET A 206 -4.63 -30.19 -8.26
N VAL A 207 -5.95 -30.19 -8.38
CA VAL A 207 -6.91 -30.12 -7.26
C VAL A 207 -8.04 -31.13 -7.43
N GLU A 208 -8.57 -31.61 -6.31
CA GLU A 208 -9.85 -32.31 -6.26
C GLU A 208 -10.96 -31.30 -6.01
N VAL A 209 -11.97 -31.30 -6.88
CA VAL A 209 -13.03 -30.28 -6.91
C VAL A 209 -14.38 -30.92 -7.24
N LEU A 210 -15.47 -30.26 -6.83
CA LEU A 210 -16.84 -30.72 -7.10
C LEU A 210 -17.08 -30.88 -8.61
N ASN A 211 -17.53 -32.06 -9.06
CA ASN A 211 -17.88 -32.31 -10.46
C ASN A 211 -19.31 -31.81 -10.72
N SER A 212 -19.42 -30.70 -11.46
CA SER A 212 -20.68 -30.08 -11.89
C SER A 212 -21.28 -30.68 -13.17
N ASP A 213 -20.54 -31.50 -13.92
CA ASP A 213 -20.99 -32.15 -15.15
C ASP A 213 -21.39 -33.61 -14.86
N THR A 214 -22.45 -33.78 -14.07
CA THR A 214 -22.94 -35.09 -13.64
C THR A 214 -24.48 -35.14 -13.61
N ASN A 215 -25.04 -36.34 -13.76
CA ASN A 215 -26.46 -36.61 -13.53
C ASN A 215 -26.75 -37.02 -12.07
N LEU A 216 -25.72 -37.17 -11.22
CA LEU A 216 -25.87 -37.65 -9.85
C LEU A 216 -26.39 -36.54 -8.92
N SER A 217 -27.35 -36.87 -8.05
CA SER A 217 -27.89 -35.97 -7.03
C SER A 217 -26.96 -35.77 -5.82
N THR A 218 -25.89 -36.56 -5.71
CA THR A 218 -24.90 -36.48 -4.62
C THR A 218 -23.67 -35.66 -5.03
N LYS A 219 -23.09 -34.91 -4.09
CA LYS A 219 -21.82 -34.18 -4.31
C LYS A 219 -20.66 -35.16 -4.58
N VAL A 220 -20.32 -35.36 -5.85
CA VAL A 220 -19.18 -36.14 -6.33
C VAL A 220 -18.08 -35.24 -6.88
N TYR A 221 -16.85 -35.74 -6.94
CA TYR A 221 -15.65 -34.93 -7.20
C TYR A 221 -14.88 -35.44 -8.42
N TRP A 222 -14.08 -34.57 -9.04
CA TRP A 222 -13.11 -34.93 -10.07
C TRP A 222 -11.82 -34.14 -9.92
N ILE A 223 -10.79 -34.54 -10.65
CA ILE A 223 -9.52 -33.82 -10.73
C ILE A 223 -9.65 -32.65 -11.71
N ALA A 224 -9.15 -31.48 -11.33
CA ALA A 224 -8.94 -30.37 -12.24
C ALA A 224 -7.52 -29.79 -12.11
N GLY A 225 -6.97 -29.26 -13.20
CA GLY A 225 -5.74 -28.48 -13.21
C GLY A 225 -6.03 -26.98 -13.23
N ILE A 226 -5.20 -26.18 -12.53
CA ILE A 226 -5.24 -24.72 -12.61
C ILE A 226 -4.66 -24.27 -13.96
N VAL A 227 -5.50 -23.70 -14.81
CA VAL A 227 -5.14 -23.18 -16.16
C VAL A 227 -4.66 -21.73 -16.09
N LYS A 228 -5.29 -20.90 -15.24
CA LYS A 228 -4.92 -19.49 -15.02
C LYS A 228 -5.18 -19.10 -13.58
N LEU A 229 -4.26 -18.37 -12.94
CA LEU A 229 -4.43 -17.89 -11.56
C LEU A 229 -4.56 -16.36 -11.50
N SER A 230 -5.48 -15.84 -10.67
CA SER A 230 -5.76 -14.41 -10.56
C SER A 230 -6.31 -14.07 -9.16
N GLY A 231 -5.44 -13.63 -8.26
CA GLY A 231 -5.80 -13.49 -6.84
C GLY A 231 -6.21 -14.83 -6.24
N PHE A 232 -7.35 -14.87 -5.53
CA PHE A 232 -7.94 -16.10 -5.02
C PHE A 232 -8.71 -16.90 -6.09
N LYS A 233 -9.04 -16.28 -7.24
CA LYS A 233 -9.74 -16.94 -8.35
C LYS A 233 -8.77 -17.75 -9.21
N ALA A 234 -9.17 -18.96 -9.58
CA ALA A 234 -8.47 -19.81 -10.54
C ALA A 234 -9.43 -20.29 -11.65
N LEU A 235 -8.95 -20.29 -12.88
CA LEU A 235 -9.59 -20.99 -14.00
C LEU A 235 -9.18 -22.46 -13.93
N LEU A 236 -10.15 -23.35 -13.82
CA LEU A 236 -9.95 -24.79 -13.68
C LEU A 236 -10.41 -25.53 -14.94
N ARG A 237 -9.63 -26.53 -15.37
CA ARG A 237 -10.04 -27.50 -16.40
C ARG A 237 -10.04 -28.90 -15.81
N TYR A 238 -11.14 -29.63 -15.98
CA TYR A 238 -11.21 -31.03 -15.57
C TYR A 238 -10.21 -31.90 -16.35
N GLU A 239 -9.55 -32.81 -15.65
CA GLU A 239 -8.59 -33.72 -16.28
C GLU A 239 -9.29 -34.67 -17.26
N GLY A 240 -8.71 -34.78 -18.45
CA GLY A 240 -9.28 -35.51 -19.59
C GLY A 240 -9.99 -34.65 -20.66
N PHE A 241 -10.15 -33.34 -20.47
CA PHE A 241 -10.52 -32.41 -21.57
C PHE A 241 -9.33 -32.02 -22.47
N ASP A 242 -8.09 -32.17 -21.96
CA ASP A 242 -6.84 -31.81 -22.63
C ASP A 242 -6.80 -30.33 -23.08
N ASN A 243 -7.00 -30.07 -24.38
CA ASN A 243 -7.01 -28.72 -24.97
C ASN A 243 -8.42 -28.12 -25.12
N ASP A 244 -9.48 -28.89 -24.89
CA ASP A 244 -10.86 -28.38 -24.94
C ASP A 244 -11.12 -27.45 -23.75
N THR A 245 -11.48 -26.20 -24.05
CA THR A 245 -11.78 -25.16 -23.06
C THR A 245 -13.28 -25.00 -22.82
N SER A 246 -14.14 -25.79 -23.47
CA SER A 246 -15.60 -25.63 -23.46
C SER A 246 -16.24 -25.82 -22.09
N ARG A 247 -15.53 -26.48 -21.16
CA ARG A 247 -15.91 -26.71 -19.76
C ARG A 247 -14.90 -26.18 -18.75
N ASP A 248 -14.07 -25.21 -19.15
CA ASP A 248 -13.24 -24.47 -18.20
C ASP A 248 -14.14 -23.59 -17.31
N PHE A 249 -13.88 -23.55 -16.01
CA PHE A 249 -14.71 -22.81 -15.05
C PHE A 249 -13.88 -22.06 -14.01
N TRP A 250 -14.33 -20.88 -13.61
CA TRP A 250 -13.69 -20.10 -12.56
C TRP A 250 -14.19 -20.53 -11.18
N CYS A 251 -13.26 -20.82 -10.28
CA CYS A 251 -13.53 -21.08 -8.86
C CYS A 251 -12.68 -20.16 -7.97
N ASN A 252 -13.06 -19.99 -6.70
CA ASN A 252 -12.20 -19.40 -5.68
C ASN A 252 -11.52 -20.54 -4.92
N LEU A 253 -10.18 -20.54 -4.84
CA LEU A 253 -9.44 -21.68 -4.28
C LEU A 253 -9.59 -21.86 -2.76
N CYS A 254 -10.13 -20.86 -2.06
CA CYS A 254 -10.30 -20.87 -0.61
C CYS A 254 -11.72 -21.24 -0.15
N VAL A 255 -12.51 -21.94 -0.98
CA VAL A 255 -13.84 -22.47 -0.59
C VAL A 255 -13.76 -23.92 -0.08
N PRO A 256 -14.72 -24.39 0.74
CA PRO A 256 -14.67 -25.73 1.34
C PRO A 256 -14.66 -26.90 0.34
N GLU A 257 -15.15 -26.72 -0.89
CA GLU A 257 -15.18 -27.74 -1.96
C GLU A 257 -13.85 -27.95 -2.72
N ILE A 258 -12.77 -27.26 -2.34
CA ILE A 258 -11.44 -27.37 -2.98
C ILE A 258 -10.50 -28.19 -2.09
N HIS A 259 -9.93 -29.26 -2.66
CA HIS A 259 -9.12 -30.22 -1.93
C HIS A 259 -7.81 -30.59 -2.65
N HIS A 260 -6.87 -31.16 -1.90
CA HIS A 260 -5.65 -31.76 -2.45
C HIS A 260 -5.97 -33.14 -3.07
N VAL A 261 -5.18 -33.54 -4.06
CA VAL A 261 -5.29 -34.87 -4.69
C VAL A 261 -5.01 -35.96 -3.66
N GLY A 262 -5.95 -36.88 -3.47
CA GLY A 262 -5.94 -37.93 -2.44
C GLY A 262 -7.02 -37.73 -1.36
N TRP A 263 -7.59 -36.53 -1.22
CA TRP A 263 -8.57 -36.25 -0.16
C TRP A 263 -9.83 -37.13 -0.27
N CYS A 264 -10.39 -37.30 -1.47
CA CYS A 264 -11.56 -38.13 -1.74
C CYS A 264 -11.30 -39.58 -1.32
N ALA A 265 -10.14 -40.14 -1.69
CA ALA A 265 -9.75 -41.48 -1.31
C ALA A 265 -9.65 -41.65 0.21
N SER A 266 -9.04 -40.68 0.91
CA SER A 266 -8.97 -40.67 2.39
C SER A 266 -10.34 -40.48 3.06
N SER A 267 -11.27 -39.81 2.38
CA SER A 267 -12.62 -39.49 2.87
C SER A 267 -13.70 -40.51 2.44
N GLY A 268 -13.31 -41.63 1.80
CA GLY A 268 -14.24 -42.65 1.30
C GLY A 268 -15.15 -42.19 0.14
N LYS A 269 -14.79 -41.13 -0.57
CA LYS A 269 -15.58 -40.57 -1.69
C LYS A 269 -15.03 -41.01 -3.05
N PRO A 270 -15.88 -41.39 -4.01
CA PRO A 270 -15.43 -41.74 -5.35
C PRO A 270 -15.12 -40.49 -6.18
N LEU A 271 -14.03 -40.57 -6.95
CA LEU A 271 -13.82 -39.67 -8.09
C LEU A 271 -14.69 -40.15 -9.26
N VAL A 272 -15.55 -39.27 -9.79
CA VAL A 272 -16.50 -39.59 -10.87
C VAL A 272 -16.17 -38.72 -12.08
N PRO A 273 -15.87 -39.30 -13.26
CA PRO A 273 -15.57 -38.54 -14.47
C PRO A 273 -16.71 -37.59 -14.87
N PRO A 274 -16.40 -36.40 -15.43
CA PRO A 274 -17.40 -35.53 -16.06
C PRO A 274 -18.12 -36.27 -17.20
N LYS A 275 -19.45 -36.21 -17.18
CA LYS A 275 -20.37 -36.89 -18.12
C LYS A 275 -19.98 -36.68 -19.59
N SER A 276 -19.49 -35.49 -19.94
CA SER A 276 -19.09 -35.10 -21.30
C SER A 276 -17.86 -35.84 -21.81
N ILE A 277 -16.98 -36.32 -20.90
CA ILE A 277 -15.79 -37.11 -21.26
C ILE A 277 -15.83 -38.55 -20.74
N GLN A 278 -16.87 -38.97 -20.01
CA GLN A 278 -16.93 -40.26 -19.30
C GLN A 278 -16.59 -41.50 -20.17
N LEU A 279 -16.89 -41.46 -21.47
CA LEU A 279 -16.63 -42.52 -22.45
C LEU A 279 -15.28 -42.39 -23.19
N LYS A 280 -14.54 -41.30 -22.98
CA LYS A 280 -13.26 -41.00 -23.69
C LYS A 280 -12.13 -41.97 -23.31
N TYR A 281 -12.18 -42.55 -22.11
CA TYR A 281 -11.21 -43.54 -21.63
C TYR A 281 -11.92 -44.72 -20.96
N SER A 282 -11.56 -45.95 -21.34
CA SER A 282 -12.05 -47.18 -20.72
C SER A 282 -11.39 -47.49 -19.37
N ASN A 283 -10.18 -46.98 -19.12
CA ASN A 283 -9.42 -47.19 -17.88
C ASN A 283 -8.96 -45.86 -17.27
N TRP A 284 -9.88 -45.21 -16.55
CA TRP A 284 -9.63 -43.97 -15.82
C TRP A 284 -8.51 -44.09 -14.77
N LYS A 285 -8.32 -45.27 -14.16
CA LYS A 285 -7.23 -45.49 -13.20
C LYS A 285 -5.86 -45.35 -13.87
N ALA A 286 -5.67 -45.96 -15.04
CA ALA A 286 -4.41 -45.85 -15.79
C ALA A 286 -4.18 -44.42 -16.31
N PHE A 287 -5.24 -43.74 -16.77
CA PHE A 287 -5.18 -42.33 -17.18
C PHE A 287 -4.75 -41.41 -16.01
N LEU A 288 -5.42 -41.51 -14.87
CA LEU A 288 -5.13 -40.68 -13.69
C LEU A 288 -3.73 -40.98 -13.12
N VAL A 289 -3.30 -42.24 -13.06
CA VAL A 289 -1.91 -42.57 -12.66
C VAL A 289 -0.90 -41.88 -13.58
N LYS A 290 -1.10 -41.92 -14.91
CA LYS A 290 -0.21 -41.25 -15.87
C LYS A 290 -0.23 -39.72 -15.73
N ARG A 291 -1.38 -39.12 -15.39
CA ARG A 291 -1.55 -37.66 -15.23
C ARG A 291 -1.05 -37.11 -13.89
N LEU A 292 -1.15 -37.90 -12.81
CA LEU A 292 -0.89 -37.44 -11.44
C LEU A 292 0.50 -37.82 -10.90
N THR A 293 1.17 -38.81 -11.50
CA THR A 293 2.54 -39.20 -11.07
C THR A 293 3.51 -38.03 -11.24
N GLY A 294 3.97 -37.45 -10.13
CA GLY A 294 4.89 -36.30 -10.12
C GLY A 294 4.20 -34.93 -10.26
N ALA A 295 2.88 -34.87 -10.34
CA ALA A 295 2.15 -33.60 -10.41
C ALA A 295 2.12 -32.87 -9.05
N LYS A 296 2.17 -31.54 -9.06
CA LYS A 296 1.97 -30.72 -7.84
C LYS A 296 0.48 -30.69 -7.46
N THR A 297 0.18 -30.70 -6.16
CA THR A 297 -1.16 -30.47 -5.61
C THR A 297 -1.10 -29.51 -4.41
N LEU A 298 -2.25 -29.15 -3.84
CA LEU A 298 -2.33 -28.32 -2.64
C LEU A 298 -1.71 -29.01 -1.41
N PRO A 299 -1.14 -28.26 -0.45
CA PRO A 299 -0.76 -28.80 0.85
C PRO A 299 -1.96 -29.47 1.54
N PRO A 300 -1.79 -30.62 2.23
CA PRO A 300 -2.90 -31.28 2.95
C PRO A 300 -3.55 -30.40 4.02
N ASP A 301 -2.79 -29.47 4.61
CA ASP A 301 -3.24 -28.51 5.63
C ASP A 301 -3.80 -27.19 5.06
N PHE A 302 -3.94 -27.06 3.73
CA PHE A 302 -4.35 -25.81 3.08
C PHE A 302 -5.73 -25.33 3.55
N ALA A 303 -6.73 -26.22 3.62
CA ALA A 303 -8.07 -25.87 4.08
C ALA A 303 -8.09 -25.43 5.56
N THR A 304 -7.27 -26.06 6.42
CA THR A 304 -7.08 -25.66 7.82
C THR A 304 -6.47 -24.26 7.91
N LYS A 305 -5.40 -24.00 7.16
CA LYS A 305 -4.77 -22.67 7.08
C LYS A 305 -5.74 -21.60 6.59
N VAL A 306 -6.58 -21.89 5.59
CA VAL A 306 -7.63 -20.98 5.13
C VAL A 306 -8.60 -20.65 6.27
N HIS A 307 -9.07 -21.66 7.01
CA HIS A 307 -9.97 -21.45 8.15
C HIS A 307 -9.31 -20.62 9.27
N GLU A 308 -8.07 -20.92 9.64
CA GLU A 308 -7.30 -20.18 10.64
C GLU A 308 -7.08 -18.71 10.23
N ASN A 309 -6.74 -18.48 8.95
CA ASN A 309 -6.47 -17.14 8.41
C ASN A 309 -7.76 -16.31 8.18
N MET A 310 -8.93 -16.89 8.40
CA MET A 310 -10.23 -16.21 8.40
C MET A 310 -10.73 -15.86 9.82
N GLN A 311 -9.92 -16.09 10.85
CA GLN A 311 -10.24 -15.74 12.24
C GLN A 311 -9.75 -14.33 12.62
N PHE A 312 -10.66 -13.38 12.75
CA PHE A 312 -10.34 -11.99 13.08
C PHE A 312 -10.42 -11.73 14.59
N PRO A 313 -9.43 -11.06 15.22
CA PRO A 313 -9.34 -10.96 16.68
C PRO A 313 -10.24 -9.89 17.29
N PHE A 314 -10.50 -8.78 16.58
CA PHE A 314 -11.49 -7.77 16.99
C PHE A 314 -12.90 -8.39 17.02
N LYS A 315 -13.70 -8.01 18.02
CA LYS A 315 -15.07 -8.51 18.24
C LYS A 315 -16.05 -7.35 18.39
N LYS A 316 -17.34 -7.62 18.20
CA LYS A 316 -18.42 -6.65 18.43
C LYS A 316 -18.39 -6.12 19.87
N LEU A 317 -18.78 -4.85 20.06
CA LEU A 317 -18.73 -4.09 21.31
C LEU A 317 -17.32 -3.77 21.86
N MET A 318 -16.25 -4.09 21.13
CA MET A 318 -14.91 -3.56 21.44
C MET A 318 -14.84 -2.06 21.17
N ARG A 319 -14.28 -1.30 22.12
CA ARG A 319 -14.08 0.16 22.04
C ARG A 319 -12.68 0.48 21.51
N VAL A 320 -12.60 1.42 20.58
CA VAL A 320 -11.35 1.93 19.97
C VAL A 320 -11.35 3.46 19.95
N GLU A 321 -10.16 4.07 19.97
CA GLU A 321 -9.99 5.46 19.52
C GLU A 321 -9.81 5.46 18.00
N VAL A 322 -10.47 6.38 17.30
CA VAL A 322 -10.38 6.52 15.84
C VAL A 322 -10.47 7.99 15.46
N VAL A 323 -9.89 8.38 14.33
CA VAL A 323 -10.00 9.74 13.79
C VAL A 323 -11.46 10.20 13.67
N ASP A 324 -11.73 11.45 14.02
CA ASP A 324 -13.03 12.08 13.80
C ASP A 324 -13.12 12.54 12.34
N LYS A 325 -13.96 11.87 11.53
CA LYS A 325 -14.13 12.18 10.10
C LYS A 325 -14.63 13.60 9.82
N THR A 326 -15.11 14.31 10.85
CA THR A 326 -15.54 15.72 10.76
C THR A 326 -14.47 16.71 11.23
N HIS A 327 -13.44 16.26 11.95
CA HIS A 327 -12.42 17.09 12.60
C HIS A 327 -11.09 16.31 12.69
N LEU A 328 -10.33 16.23 11.59
CA LEU A 328 -9.15 15.36 11.48
C LEU A 328 -8.09 15.57 12.57
N CYS A 329 -8.04 16.76 13.17
CA CYS A 329 -7.10 17.09 14.25
C CYS A 329 -7.31 16.30 15.56
N ARG A 330 -8.43 15.59 15.71
CA ARG A 330 -8.78 14.83 16.92
C ARG A 330 -9.23 13.40 16.64
N THR A 331 -9.06 12.55 17.64
CA THR A 331 -9.75 11.26 17.73
C THR A 331 -11.05 11.39 18.52
N ARG A 332 -11.86 10.34 18.45
CA ARG A 332 -13.02 10.09 19.32
C ARG A 332 -13.22 8.59 19.49
N VAL A 333 -13.98 8.19 20.51
CA VAL A 333 -14.24 6.76 20.76
C VAL A 333 -15.32 6.22 19.82
N ALA A 334 -15.10 5.01 19.31
CA ALA A 334 -16.06 4.24 18.53
C ALA A 334 -16.13 2.79 19.00
N LEU A 335 -17.25 2.14 18.68
CA LEU A 335 -17.55 0.74 18.93
C LEU A 335 -17.41 -0.07 17.64
N VAL A 336 -16.76 -1.23 17.71
CA VAL A 336 -16.84 -2.24 16.66
C VAL A 336 -18.26 -2.79 16.63
N GLU A 337 -19.00 -2.54 15.55
CA GLU A 337 -20.35 -3.05 15.35
C GLU A 337 -20.33 -4.36 14.53
N GLN A 338 -19.45 -4.44 13.53
CA GLN A 338 -19.35 -5.56 12.60
C GLN A 338 -17.88 -5.78 12.19
N VAL A 339 -17.54 -7.04 11.88
CA VAL A 339 -16.24 -7.43 11.31
C VAL A 339 -16.50 -8.32 10.10
N ILE A 340 -15.94 -7.97 8.94
CA ILE A 340 -16.07 -8.73 7.69
C ILE A 340 -14.69 -8.77 7.02
N GLY A 341 -14.09 -9.96 6.87
CA GLY A 341 -12.82 -10.12 6.14
C GLY A 341 -11.62 -9.36 6.72
N GLY A 342 -11.67 -8.93 7.98
CA GLY A 342 -10.69 -8.03 8.61
C GLY A 342 -11.04 -6.54 8.53
N ARG A 343 -12.05 -6.15 7.74
CA ARG A 343 -12.64 -4.80 7.79
C ARG A 343 -13.56 -4.67 9.00
N LEU A 344 -13.44 -3.57 9.72
CA LEU A 344 -14.28 -3.18 10.85
C LEU A 344 -15.31 -2.15 10.37
N ARG A 345 -16.57 -2.34 10.75
CA ARG A 345 -17.54 -1.25 10.84
C ARG A 345 -17.47 -0.68 12.24
N LEU A 346 -17.01 0.55 12.36
CA LEU A 346 -17.01 1.30 13.61
C LEU A 346 -18.21 2.25 13.63
N VAL A 347 -18.86 2.42 14.78
CA VAL A 347 -19.88 3.46 15.01
C VAL A 347 -19.44 4.29 16.20
N TYR A 348 -19.42 5.62 16.08
CA TYR A 348 -18.99 6.50 17.16
C TYR A 348 -19.91 6.40 18.39
N GLU A 349 -19.39 6.52 19.62
CA GLU A 349 -20.21 6.44 20.85
C GLU A 349 -21.32 7.52 20.94
N GLU A 350 -21.17 8.61 20.19
CA GLU A 350 -22.04 9.79 20.23
C GLU A 350 -22.48 10.17 18.81
N GLY A 351 -23.40 9.39 18.24
CA GLY A 351 -24.00 9.65 16.93
C GLY A 351 -24.47 8.37 16.22
N SER A 352 -25.00 8.52 15.01
CA SER A 352 -25.35 7.42 14.10
C SER A 352 -24.33 7.22 12.97
N ASP A 353 -23.25 8.02 12.97
CA ASP A 353 -22.19 7.96 11.97
C ASP A 353 -21.33 6.70 12.10
N ASP A 354 -21.18 5.98 10.99
CA ASP A 354 -20.20 4.90 10.86
C ASP A 354 -18.88 5.37 10.23
N PHE A 355 -17.87 4.52 10.39
CA PHE A 355 -16.52 4.65 9.85
C PHE A 355 -16.00 3.25 9.50
N TRP A 356 -15.60 3.03 8.26
CA TRP A 356 -15.11 1.73 7.77
C TRP A 356 -13.59 1.76 7.58
N CYS A 357 -12.90 0.74 8.08
CA CYS A 357 -11.45 0.60 7.93
C CYS A 357 -11.00 -0.84 8.12
N HIS A 358 -9.79 -1.21 7.68
CA HIS A 358 -9.20 -2.49 8.08
C HIS A 358 -8.74 -2.48 9.55
N MET A 359 -8.72 -3.66 10.20
CA MET A 359 -8.20 -3.86 11.57
C MET A 359 -6.71 -3.50 11.77
N TYR A 360 -5.99 -3.18 10.69
CA TYR A 360 -4.60 -2.71 10.70
C TYR A 360 -4.45 -1.28 10.19
N SER A 361 -5.55 -0.54 10.06
CA SER A 361 -5.53 0.86 9.63
C SER A 361 -4.71 1.72 10.61
N PRO A 362 -3.87 2.65 10.13
CA PRO A 362 -3.12 3.58 10.98
C PRO A 362 -4.01 4.66 11.63
N LEU A 363 -5.33 4.63 11.40
CA LEU A 363 -6.31 5.59 11.91
C LEU A 363 -7.06 5.10 13.17
N ILE A 364 -6.78 3.87 13.63
CA ILE A 364 -7.41 3.26 14.81
C ILE A 364 -6.37 2.90 15.88
N HIS A 365 -6.70 3.16 17.14
CA HIS A 365 -5.79 3.07 18.28
C HIS A 365 -6.50 2.54 19.54
N ALA A 366 -5.71 2.06 20.50
CA ALA A 366 -6.21 1.62 21.80
C ALA A 366 -6.72 2.80 22.64
N ILE A 367 -7.70 2.54 23.51
CA ILE A 367 -8.22 3.55 24.47
C ILE A 367 -7.08 4.09 25.33
N GLY A 368 -6.91 5.41 25.35
CA GLY A 368 -5.83 6.12 26.03
C GLY A 368 -4.68 6.59 25.13
N TRP A 369 -4.54 6.09 23.90
CA TRP A 369 -3.43 6.41 22.99
C TRP A 369 -3.30 7.92 22.71
N SER A 370 -4.42 8.60 22.46
CA SER A 370 -4.40 10.04 22.16
C SER A 370 -3.85 10.85 23.33
N ARG A 371 -4.11 10.38 24.56
CA ARG A 371 -3.58 10.97 25.79
C ARG A 371 -2.09 10.67 25.96
N SER A 372 -1.62 9.46 25.65
CA SER A 372 -0.21 9.11 25.82
C SER A 372 0.69 9.88 24.85
N ILE A 373 0.28 10.04 23.58
CA ILE A 373 1.11 10.75 22.59
C ILE A 373 0.88 12.27 22.54
N GLY A 374 -0.15 12.78 23.21
CA GLY A 374 -0.51 14.21 23.19
C GLY A 374 -1.29 14.67 21.94
N HIS A 375 -2.04 13.75 21.31
CA HIS A 375 -2.99 14.04 20.23
C HIS A 375 -4.27 14.70 20.79
N ARG A 376 -5.05 15.42 19.96
CA ARG A 376 -6.31 16.02 20.44
C ARG A 376 -7.38 14.93 20.63
N PHE A 377 -8.06 15.04 21.76
CA PHE A 377 -9.24 14.31 22.25
C PHE A 377 -10.63 14.89 21.91
N LYS A 378 -11.61 14.14 21.39
CA LYS A 378 -13.00 14.40 21.83
C LYS A 378 -13.20 13.71 23.19
N ARG A 379 -13.65 14.46 24.20
CA ARG A 379 -14.15 13.87 25.45
C ARG A 379 -15.51 13.22 25.17
N SER A 380 -15.79 12.11 25.84
CA SER A 380 -17.08 11.42 25.79
C SER A 380 -17.87 11.84 27.03
N ASP A 381 -19.08 12.35 26.83
CA ASP A 381 -20.00 12.76 27.91
C ASP A 381 -20.92 11.58 28.35
N VAL A 382 -20.68 10.39 27.79
CA VAL A 382 -21.51 9.19 27.93
C VAL A 382 -21.35 8.56 29.32
N SER A 383 -22.15 9.04 30.27
CA SER A 383 -22.23 8.55 31.66
C SER A 383 -22.82 7.13 31.81
N LYS A 384 -23.22 6.47 30.71
CA LYS A 384 -23.78 5.12 30.69
C LYS A 384 -23.06 4.26 29.66
N LYS A 385 -22.17 3.37 30.11
CA LYS A 385 -21.67 2.28 29.27
C LYS A 385 -22.85 1.39 28.84
N ILE A 386 -22.83 0.94 27.60
CA ILE A 386 -23.74 -0.11 27.13
C ILE A 386 -23.23 -1.43 27.71
N ASP A 387 -24.14 -2.31 28.14
CA ASP A 387 -23.76 -3.60 28.70
C ASP A 387 -22.96 -4.45 27.69
N GLY A 388 -22.01 -5.24 28.19
CA GLY A 388 -21.06 -6.02 27.38
C GLY A 388 -19.97 -5.22 26.64
N GLN A 389 -19.88 -3.89 26.78
CA GLN A 389 -18.77 -3.11 26.22
C GLN A 389 -17.42 -3.44 26.88
N MET A 390 -16.36 -3.59 26.07
CA MET A 390 -14.99 -3.77 26.54
C MET A 390 -13.99 -2.93 25.71
N ASP A 391 -12.86 -2.53 26.30
CA ASP A 391 -11.82 -1.82 25.56
C ASP A 391 -10.99 -2.81 24.71
N ALA A 392 -10.68 -2.45 23.46
CA ALA A 392 -9.87 -3.31 22.58
C ALA A 392 -8.43 -3.44 23.13
N PRO A 393 -7.91 -4.65 23.38
CA PRO A 393 -6.55 -4.82 23.90
C PRO A 393 -5.49 -4.24 22.94
N ALA A 394 -4.54 -3.46 23.48
CA ALA A 394 -3.53 -2.76 22.69
C ALA A 394 -2.70 -3.67 21.74
N GLN A 395 -2.55 -4.95 22.09
CA GLN A 395 -1.88 -5.97 21.28
C GLN A 395 -2.60 -6.33 19.96
N LEU A 396 -3.88 -5.94 19.77
CA LEU A 396 -4.63 -6.20 18.54
C LEU A 396 -4.33 -5.20 17.42
N PHE A 397 -3.81 -4.03 17.75
CA PHE A 397 -3.55 -2.95 16.80
C PHE A 397 -2.24 -3.19 16.04
N ALA A 398 -2.14 -2.63 14.83
CA ALA A 398 -0.93 -2.73 14.03
C ALA A 398 0.24 -2.06 14.76
N LYS A 399 1.30 -2.83 15.05
CA LYS A 399 2.51 -2.30 15.69
C LYS A 399 3.22 -1.34 14.74
N VAL A 400 3.24 -0.06 15.13
CA VAL A 400 4.07 0.96 14.49
C VAL A 400 5.54 0.72 14.86
N LYS A 401 6.45 1.10 13.96
CA LYS A 401 7.89 0.90 14.15
C LYS A 401 8.45 1.96 15.09
N ASP A 402 9.14 1.53 16.15
CA ASP A 402 9.86 2.40 17.08
C ASP A 402 10.88 3.31 16.36
N VAL A 403 10.97 4.56 16.83
CA VAL A 403 11.88 5.58 16.28
C VAL A 403 12.60 6.33 17.39
N ASP A 404 13.88 6.64 17.16
CA ASP A 404 14.69 7.45 18.06
C ASP A 404 14.48 8.94 17.77
N GLN A 405 13.85 9.66 18.70
CA GLN A 405 13.60 11.10 18.62
C GLN A 405 14.75 11.96 19.20
N ASN A 406 15.78 11.36 19.81
CA ASN A 406 16.80 12.10 20.58
C ASN A 406 17.85 12.83 19.70
N GLY A 407 17.89 12.57 18.40
CA GLY A 407 18.85 13.13 17.46
C GLY A 407 18.32 14.31 16.62
N GLU A 408 18.78 14.40 15.37
CA GLU A 408 18.11 15.24 14.37
C GLU A 408 16.73 14.64 14.04
N TRP A 409 15.66 15.33 14.43
CA TRP A 409 14.27 14.92 14.25
C TRP A 409 13.44 15.97 13.48
N PHE A 410 12.20 15.63 13.14
CA PHE A 410 11.20 16.58 12.63
C PHE A 410 10.96 17.72 13.63
N ARG A 411 10.58 18.89 13.14
CA ARG A 411 10.30 20.11 13.93
C ARG A 411 9.09 20.86 13.35
N ASP A 412 8.47 21.72 14.15
CA ASP A 412 7.46 22.69 13.67
C ASP A 412 8.01 23.48 12.46
N ARG A 413 7.12 23.83 11.53
CA ARG A 413 7.38 24.56 10.27
C ARG A 413 8.27 23.88 9.24
N MET A 414 8.73 22.65 9.48
CA MET A 414 9.38 21.87 8.43
C MET A 414 8.40 21.57 7.29
N LYS A 415 8.77 21.91 6.06
CA LYS A 415 7.99 21.65 4.85
C LYS A 415 8.25 20.25 4.29
N LEU A 416 7.23 19.62 3.73
CA LEU A 416 7.28 18.32 3.10
C LEU A 416 6.22 18.17 1.99
N GLU A 417 6.15 17.00 1.37
CA GLU A 417 5.05 16.59 0.49
C GLU A 417 4.24 15.50 1.20
N ALA A 418 2.91 15.55 1.12
CA ALA A 418 2.03 14.56 1.76
C ALA A 418 0.83 14.22 0.88
N ILE A 419 0.33 12.98 0.96
CA ILE A 419 -1.01 12.65 0.42
C ILE A 419 -2.05 13.39 1.26
N ASP A 420 -2.99 14.07 0.60
CA ASP A 420 -4.09 14.76 1.27
C ASP A 420 -5.15 13.74 1.73
N PRO A 421 -5.44 13.60 3.03
CA PRO A 421 -6.44 12.64 3.51
C PRO A 421 -7.88 13.00 3.14
N LEU A 422 -8.15 14.24 2.70
CA LEU A 422 -9.44 14.69 2.16
C LEU A 422 -9.47 14.63 0.62
N ASN A 423 -8.35 14.31 -0.02
CA ASN A 423 -8.25 14.13 -1.47
C ASN A 423 -7.08 13.20 -1.83
N LEU A 424 -7.28 11.88 -1.69
CA LEU A 424 -6.21 10.90 -1.91
C LEU A 424 -5.75 10.79 -3.38
N SER A 425 -6.38 11.52 -4.31
CA SER A 425 -5.86 11.71 -5.67
C SER A 425 -4.67 12.69 -5.72
N ALA A 426 -4.48 13.53 -4.71
CA ALA A 426 -3.45 14.56 -4.67
C ALA A 426 -2.27 14.20 -3.75
N ILE A 427 -1.08 14.65 -4.14
CA ILE A 427 0.05 14.85 -3.22
C ILE A 427 0.27 16.36 -3.17
N SER A 428 0.27 16.92 -1.97
CA SER A 428 0.22 18.36 -1.71
C SER A 428 1.45 18.85 -0.96
N VAL A 429 1.77 20.13 -1.16
CA VAL A 429 2.72 20.88 -0.31
C VAL A 429 2.15 20.98 1.11
N ALA A 430 2.94 20.58 2.11
CA ALA A 430 2.47 20.42 3.48
C ALA A 430 3.51 20.86 4.53
N THR A 431 3.03 21.15 5.75
CA THR A 431 3.83 21.66 6.87
C THR A 431 3.66 20.78 8.12
N VAL A 432 4.75 20.43 8.80
CA VAL A 432 4.71 19.88 10.17
C VAL A 432 4.25 20.97 11.13
N ARG A 433 3.10 20.78 11.79
CA ARG A 433 2.47 21.74 12.71
C ARG A 433 2.62 21.38 14.19
N LYS A 434 2.84 20.10 14.50
CA LYS A 434 3.17 19.65 15.85
C LYS A 434 3.93 18.32 15.78
N VAL A 435 4.97 18.20 16.60
CA VAL A 435 5.62 16.90 16.87
C VAL A 435 4.95 16.30 18.11
N LEU A 436 4.62 15.02 18.05
CA LEU A 436 4.04 14.24 19.15
C LEU A 436 5.05 13.19 19.64
N ALA A 437 4.73 12.52 20.75
CA ALA A 437 5.50 11.36 21.20
C ALA A 437 5.35 10.18 20.21
N ASP A 438 6.09 9.11 20.46
CA ASP A 438 6.03 7.83 19.72
C ASP A 438 6.13 8.00 18.19
N GLY A 439 6.87 9.02 17.75
CA GLY A 439 7.14 9.30 16.34
C GLY A 439 6.01 9.94 15.52
N TYR A 440 4.89 10.33 16.14
CA TYR A 440 3.75 10.93 15.43
C TYR A 440 3.92 12.44 15.15
N LEU A 441 3.26 12.92 14.09
CA LEU A 441 3.34 14.28 13.58
C LEU A 441 1.93 14.77 13.20
N MET A 442 1.56 15.98 13.64
CA MET A 442 0.42 16.71 13.06
C MET A 442 0.91 17.51 11.87
N ILE A 443 0.20 17.40 10.74
CA ILE A 443 0.57 18.00 9.45
C ILE A 443 -0.65 18.75 8.90
N GLY A 444 -0.44 19.88 8.24
CA GLY A 444 -1.47 20.62 7.49
C GLY A 444 -1.09 20.77 6.01
N VAL A 445 -2.08 20.93 5.12
CA VAL A 445 -1.87 21.18 3.67
C VAL A 445 -1.84 22.68 3.41
N ASP A 446 -0.71 23.18 2.92
CA ASP A 446 -0.44 24.62 2.83
C ASP A 446 -1.50 25.37 2.01
N GLY A 447 -2.10 26.40 2.60
CA GLY A 447 -3.15 27.23 1.97
C GLY A 447 -4.57 26.68 2.06
N SER A 448 -4.77 25.45 2.56
CA SER A 448 -6.08 24.90 2.91
C SER A 448 -6.39 24.92 4.42
N GLU A 449 -5.41 25.32 5.23
CA GLU A 449 -5.46 25.23 6.70
C GLU A 449 -6.45 26.21 7.37
N VAL A 450 -7.13 25.72 8.40
CA VAL A 450 -8.03 26.51 9.25
C VAL A 450 -7.23 27.09 10.43
N THR A 451 -7.62 28.28 10.90
CA THR A 451 -6.85 29.04 11.92
C THR A 451 -6.79 28.39 13.30
N ASP A 452 -7.66 27.42 13.60
CA ASP A 452 -7.64 26.60 14.82
C ASP A 452 -6.88 25.26 14.66
N GLY A 453 -6.44 24.96 13.44
CA GLY A 453 -5.86 23.68 13.06
C GLY A 453 -6.82 22.51 13.18
N SER A 454 -8.12 22.70 12.90
CA SER A 454 -9.14 21.64 12.89
C SER A 454 -8.93 20.60 11.77
N ASP A 455 -8.34 21.04 10.66
CA ASP A 455 -7.99 20.27 9.46
C ASP A 455 -6.70 19.44 9.58
N TRP A 456 -5.81 19.78 10.53
CA TRP A 456 -4.51 19.11 10.68
C TRP A 456 -4.70 17.61 10.89
N PHE A 457 -3.96 16.79 10.17
CA PHE A 457 -4.06 15.33 10.23
C PHE A 457 -2.81 14.71 10.87
N CYS A 458 -2.98 13.54 11.49
CA CYS A 458 -1.89 12.82 12.13
C CYS A 458 -1.28 11.77 11.18
N TYR A 459 0.04 11.82 11.01
CA TYR A 459 0.81 10.73 10.42
C TYR A 459 1.99 10.35 11.32
N HIS A 460 2.27 9.06 11.43
CA HIS A 460 3.54 8.61 11.98
C HIS A 460 4.70 8.99 11.04
N SER A 461 5.89 9.28 11.59
CA SER A 461 7.13 9.55 10.85
C SER A 461 7.48 8.50 9.78
N THR A 462 7.12 7.23 10.00
CA THR A 462 7.33 6.15 9.02
C THR A 462 6.15 5.95 8.05
N SER A 463 5.07 6.73 8.18
CA SER A 463 3.87 6.64 7.32
C SER A 463 4.29 6.73 5.84
N PRO A 464 3.86 5.79 4.96
CA PRO A 464 4.25 5.83 3.57
C PRO A 464 3.79 7.10 2.86
N SER A 465 2.70 7.72 3.32
CA SER A 465 2.02 8.89 2.74
C SER A 465 2.72 10.25 2.89
N ILE A 466 3.92 10.30 3.47
CA ILE A 466 4.74 11.53 3.60
C ILE A 466 6.10 11.40 2.91
N PHE A 467 6.53 12.45 2.22
CA PHE A 467 7.69 12.44 1.33
C PHE A 467 8.53 13.72 1.49
N PRO A 468 9.85 13.70 1.21
CA PRO A 468 10.66 14.91 1.21
C PRO A 468 10.25 15.85 0.07
N ALA A 469 10.43 17.16 0.28
CA ALA A 469 10.24 18.18 -0.76
C ALA A 469 11.07 17.85 -2.02
N GLY A 470 10.41 17.86 -3.18
CA GLY A 470 10.98 17.49 -4.49
C GLY A 470 10.67 16.06 -4.93
N PHE A 471 10.05 15.23 -4.09
CA PHE A 471 9.70 13.85 -4.45
C PHE A 471 8.79 13.77 -5.68
N CYS A 472 7.75 14.60 -5.77
CA CYS A 472 6.84 14.65 -6.90
C CYS A 472 7.54 15.10 -8.20
N GLU A 473 8.33 16.18 -8.18
CA GLU A 473 9.03 16.67 -9.38
C GLU A 473 9.93 15.57 -9.98
N ILE A 474 10.76 14.94 -9.14
CA ILE A 474 11.74 13.95 -9.59
C ILE A 474 11.07 12.66 -10.08
N ASN A 475 9.94 12.27 -9.47
CA ASN A 475 9.16 11.11 -9.91
C ASN A 475 8.16 11.41 -11.04
N ASN A 476 8.07 12.67 -11.51
CA ASN A 476 7.08 13.14 -12.50
C ASN A 476 5.62 12.95 -12.02
N ILE A 477 5.35 13.18 -10.74
CA ILE A 477 3.99 13.27 -10.18
C ILE A 477 3.56 14.74 -10.17
N GLU A 478 2.29 15.01 -10.42
CA GLU A 478 1.73 16.35 -10.28
C GLU A 478 1.63 16.71 -8.79
N LEU A 479 2.36 17.76 -8.38
CA LEU A 479 2.33 18.29 -7.03
C LEU A 479 1.25 19.36 -6.93
N THR A 480 0.28 19.18 -6.02
CA THR A 480 -0.69 20.21 -5.66
C THR A 480 0.03 21.30 -4.86
N HIS A 481 0.20 22.45 -5.50
CA HIS A 481 0.81 23.64 -4.92
C HIS A 481 -0.16 24.33 -3.94
N PRO A 482 0.33 25.20 -3.04
CA PRO A 482 -0.51 25.81 -2.01
C PRO A 482 -1.66 26.62 -2.62
N ARG A 483 -2.85 26.49 -2.03
CA ARG A 483 -4.05 27.18 -2.54
C ARG A 483 -3.84 28.70 -2.51
N GLY A 484 -4.05 29.36 -3.65
CA GLY A 484 -3.83 30.80 -3.82
C GLY A 484 -2.39 31.20 -4.16
N TYR A 485 -1.45 30.25 -4.31
CA TYR A 485 -0.09 30.56 -4.75
C TYR A 485 -0.05 30.92 -6.25
N THR A 486 0.37 32.15 -6.57
CA THR A 486 0.27 32.72 -7.93
C THR A 486 1.51 32.54 -8.80
N LYS A 487 2.67 32.22 -8.22
CA LYS A 487 3.95 32.12 -8.95
C LYS A 487 4.11 30.73 -9.57
N LEU A 488 3.48 30.54 -10.72
CA LEU A 488 3.50 29.27 -11.47
C LEU A 488 4.55 29.27 -12.60
N PRO A 489 5.19 28.13 -12.91
CA PRO A 489 5.09 26.84 -12.20
C PRO A 489 5.71 26.91 -10.80
N PHE A 490 5.08 26.22 -9.83
CA PHE A 490 5.55 26.16 -8.45
C PHE A 490 6.98 25.62 -8.36
N LYS A 491 7.79 26.22 -7.48
CA LYS A 491 9.18 25.83 -7.22
C LYS A 491 9.44 25.81 -5.72
N TRP A 492 9.95 24.68 -5.23
CA TRP A 492 10.31 24.49 -3.82
C TRP A 492 11.31 25.53 -3.30
N PHE A 493 12.34 25.87 -4.08
CA PHE A 493 13.36 26.84 -3.68
C PHE A 493 12.79 28.24 -3.43
N ASP A 494 11.95 28.73 -4.35
CA ASP A 494 11.33 30.05 -4.22
C ASP A 494 10.31 30.07 -3.08
N TYR A 495 9.51 29.00 -2.93
CA TYR A 495 8.52 28.89 -1.85
C TYR A 495 9.15 28.81 -0.45
N LEU A 496 10.25 28.08 -0.28
CA LEU A 496 10.99 27.99 0.98
C LEU A 496 11.61 29.33 1.38
N ARG A 497 12.16 30.07 0.41
CA ARG A 497 12.68 31.43 0.61
C ARG A 497 11.57 32.41 0.99
N GLU A 498 10.44 32.36 0.30
CA GLU A 498 9.29 33.25 0.55
C GLU A 498 8.59 33.00 1.88
N THR A 499 8.51 31.73 2.31
CA THR A 499 7.95 31.34 3.61
C THR A 499 8.98 31.33 4.75
N SER A 500 10.22 31.75 4.50
CA SER A 500 11.35 31.70 5.46
C SER A 500 11.45 30.34 6.20
N SER A 501 11.19 29.25 5.47
CA SER A 501 11.00 27.90 6.01
C SER A 501 12.08 26.94 5.48
N ILE A 502 12.23 25.79 6.15
CA ILE A 502 13.15 24.72 5.73
C ILE A 502 12.38 23.47 5.33
N ALA A 503 12.90 22.73 4.34
CA ALA A 503 12.42 21.39 4.04
C ALA A 503 12.83 20.41 5.15
N ALA A 504 11.96 19.44 5.46
CA ALA A 504 12.28 18.33 6.33
C ALA A 504 13.47 17.52 5.76
N PRO A 505 14.53 17.23 6.55
CA PRO A 505 15.69 16.49 6.05
C PRO A 505 15.31 15.12 5.47
N VAL A 506 15.75 14.85 4.24
CA VAL A 506 15.49 13.62 3.47
C VAL A 506 15.74 12.34 4.29
N LYS A 507 16.77 12.35 5.14
CA LYS A 507 17.16 11.22 6.00
C LYS A 507 16.12 10.82 7.07
N LEU A 508 15.06 11.62 7.27
CA LEU A 508 13.94 11.29 8.15
C LEU A 508 12.89 10.42 7.46
N PHE A 509 12.84 10.42 6.12
CA PHE A 509 11.88 9.65 5.32
C PHE A 509 12.39 8.24 4.96
N ASN A 510 13.33 7.69 5.73
CA ASN A 510 14.09 6.48 5.42
C ASN A 510 13.24 5.20 5.47
N LYS A 511 12.59 4.91 4.34
CA LYS A 511 11.75 3.73 4.12
C LYS A 511 12.48 2.71 3.24
N ASP A 512 12.17 1.44 3.45
CA ASP A 512 12.54 0.38 2.52
C ASP A 512 11.52 0.29 1.37
N VAL A 513 11.96 -0.19 0.21
CA VAL A 513 11.13 -0.42 -0.98
C VAL A 513 11.08 -1.93 -1.21
N PRO A 514 10.06 -2.63 -0.67
CA PRO A 514 9.99 -4.08 -0.76
C PRO A 514 9.77 -4.53 -2.21
N ASN A 515 10.21 -5.74 -2.56
CA ASN A 515 9.80 -6.39 -3.80
C ASN A 515 8.34 -6.84 -3.69
N HIS A 516 7.42 -5.89 -3.88
CA HIS A 516 5.97 -6.03 -3.66
C HIS A 516 5.22 -6.77 -4.78
N GLY A 517 5.88 -7.16 -5.87
CA GLY A 517 5.30 -7.98 -6.95
C GLY A 517 4.32 -7.28 -7.90
N PHE A 518 3.62 -6.22 -7.46
CA PHE A 518 2.72 -5.41 -8.31
C PHE A 518 3.36 -4.93 -9.61
N ARG A 519 2.55 -4.84 -10.66
CA ARG A 519 2.89 -4.30 -11.99
C ARG A 519 1.74 -3.43 -12.52
N PRO A 520 2.02 -2.40 -13.35
CA PRO A 520 0.97 -1.68 -14.06
C PRO A 520 0.07 -2.61 -14.88
N GLY A 521 -1.22 -2.32 -14.93
CA GLY A 521 -2.24 -3.15 -15.59
C GLY A 521 -2.75 -4.33 -14.77
N MET A 522 -2.19 -4.60 -13.58
CA MET A 522 -2.74 -5.63 -12.68
C MET A 522 -4.09 -5.20 -12.11
N LYS A 523 -5.07 -6.11 -12.16
CA LYS A 523 -6.39 -5.94 -11.55
C LYS A 523 -6.39 -6.36 -10.08
N LEU A 524 -7.19 -5.67 -9.26
CA LEU A 524 -7.36 -5.96 -7.84
C LEU A 524 -8.73 -5.43 -7.35
N GLU A 525 -9.06 -5.71 -6.10
CA GLU A 525 -10.21 -5.14 -5.41
C GLU A 525 -9.69 -4.02 -4.48
N ALA A 526 -10.14 -2.78 -4.65
CA ALA A 526 -9.66 -1.63 -3.86
C ALA A 526 -10.78 -0.98 -3.08
N VAL A 527 -10.51 -0.56 -1.85
CA VAL A 527 -11.41 0.33 -1.10
C VAL A 527 -11.41 1.70 -1.78
N ASP A 528 -12.57 2.33 -1.94
CA ASP A 528 -12.62 3.76 -2.18
C ASP A 528 -12.36 4.49 -0.86
N LEU A 529 -11.19 5.11 -0.70
CA LEU A 529 -10.83 5.77 0.56
C LEU A 529 -11.60 7.08 0.81
N MET A 530 -12.41 7.56 -0.15
CA MET A 530 -13.38 8.65 0.05
C MET A 530 -14.74 8.15 0.59
N GLU A 531 -15.12 6.91 0.27
CA GLU A 531 -16.32 6.22 0.79
C GLU A 531 -15.93 4.79 1.22
N PRO A 532 -15.25 4.60 2.39
CA PRO A 532 -14.55 3.34 2.73
C PRO A 532 -15.42 2.10 2.97
N ARG A 533 -16.75 2.25 2.79
CA ARG A 533 -17.76 1.20 2.71
C ARG A 533 -17.79 0.49 1.35
N LEU A 534 -17.26 1.12 0.30
CA LEU A 534 -17.17 0.53 -1.04
C LEU A 534 -15.83 -0.18 -1.21
N VAL A 535 -15.90 -1.41 -1.71
CA VAL A 535 -14.76 -2.12 -2.32
C VAL A 535 -15.09 -2.31 -3.79
N CYS A 536 -14.21 -1.88 -4.67
CA CYS A 536 -14.45 -1.66 -6.08
C CYS A 536 -13.46 -2.44 -6.97
N VAL A 537 -13.89 -2.78 -8.18
CA VAL A 537 -13.01 -3.33 -9.22
C VAL A 537 -12.03 -2.27 -9.69
N ALA A 538 -10.73 -2.55 -9.61
CA ALA A 538 -9.68 -1.55 -9.77
C ALA A 538 -8.41 -2.06 -10.46
N THR A 539 -7.59 -1.13 -10.94
CA THR A 539 -6.35 -1.36 -11.69
C THR A 539 -5.17 -0.60 -11.09
N VAL A 540 -3.99 -1.22 -11.02
CA VAL A 540 -2.73 -0.48 -10.77
C VAL A 540 -2.33 0.25 -12.06
N THR A 541 -2.53 1.57 -12.14
CA THR A 541 -2.16 2.38 -13.33
C THR A 541 -0.68 2.78 -13.33
N ARG A 542 -0.09 3.01 -12.15
CA ARG A 542 1.29 3.49 -12.02
C ARG A 542 1.95 2.98 -10.73
N ILE A 543 3.27 2.83 -10.77
CA ILE A 543 4.10 2.45 -9.61
C ILE A 543 5.26 3.44 -9.52
N VAL A 544 5.49 3.98 -8.32
CA VAL A 544 6.58 4.90 -7.98
C VAL A 544 7.23 4.39 -6.69
N HIS A 545 8.28 3.59 -6.84
CA HIS A 545 8.84 2.80 -5.74
C HIS A 545 7.73 2.00 -5.03
N ARG A 546 7.52 2.22 -3.73
CA ARG A 546 6.46 1.56 -2.93
C ARG A 546 5.06 2.18 -3.08
N LEU A 547 4.92 3.31 -3.78
CA LEU A 547 3.66 4.02 -3.96
C LEU A 547 2.96 3.55 -5.26
N LEU A 548 1.68 3.21 -5.17
CA LEU A 548 0.83 2.78 -6.28
C LEU A 548 -0.21 3.86 -6.60
N ARG A 549 -0.48 4.08 -7.89
CA ARG A 549 -1.71 4.75 -8.35
C ARG A 549 -2.73 3.66 -8.65
N ILE A 550 -3.91 3.79 -8.05
CA ILE A 550 -5.02 2.84 -8.14
C ILE A 550 -6.18 3.52 -8.85
N HIS A 551 -6.58 2.99 -9.99
CA HIS A 551 -7.72 3.43 -10.79
C HIS A 551 -8.95 2.59 -10.50
N PHE A 552 -10.13 3.20 -10.47
CA PHE A 552 -11.41 2.50 -10.33
C PHE A 552 -12.04 2.29 -11.70
N ASP A 553 -12.20 1.03 -12.10
CA ASP A 553 -12.48 0.71 -13.50
C ASP A 553 -13.79 1.34 -14.00
N GLY A 554 -13.72 2.06 -15.12
CA GLY A 554 -14.86 2.75 -15.74
C GLY A 554 -15.14 4.15 -15.21
N TRP A 555 -14.45 4.60 -14.15
CA TRP A 555 -14.49 5.97 -13.65
C TRP A 555 -13.40 6.84 -14.30
N GLU A 556 -13.41 8.14 -14.03
CA GLU A 556 -12.41 9.10 -14.53
C GLU A 556 -11.10 9.04 -13.71
N ASP A 557 -9.94 9.31 -14.33
CA ASP A 557 -8.61 9.39 -13.67
C ASP A 557 -8.55 10.36 -12.47
N GLU A 558 -9.51 11.29 -12.41
CA GLU A 558 -9.93 12.10 -11.25
C GLU A 558 -9.99 11.33 -9.94
N TYR A 559 -10.58 10.13 -9.99
CA TYR A 559 -10.89 9.30 -8.84
C TYR A 559 -9.73 8.35 -8.48
N ASP A 560 -8.67 8.27 -9.29
CA ASP A 560 -7.52 7.45 -8.97
C ASP A 560 -6.86 7.90 -7.66
N GLN A 561 -6.55 6.94 -6.77
CA GLN A 561 -5.98 7.20 -5.45
C GLN A 561 -4.50 6.79 -5.37
N TRP A 562 -3.71 7.56 -4.61
CA TRP A 562 -2.34 7.21 -4.24
C TRP A 562 -2.34 6.34 -2.98
N VAL A 563 -1.86 5.10 -3.09
CA VAL A 563 -1.93 4.08 -2.04
C VAL A 563 -0.59 3.35 -1.91
N ASP A 564 -0.18 3.00 -0.68
CA ASP A 564 1.05 2.23 -0.46
C ASP A 564 0.90 0.76 -0.86
N CYS A 565 1.95 0.15 -1.40
CA CYS A 565 1.96 -1.26 -1.80
C CYS A 565 1.77 -2.26 -0.63
N GLN A 566 1.85 -1.82 0.63
CA GLN A 566 1.56 -2.61 1.82
C GLN A 566 0.26 -2.19 2.52
N SER A 567 -0.55 -1.31 1.90
CA SER A 567 -1.84 -0.85 2.42
C SER A 567 -2.77 -2.00 2.81
N SER A 568 -3.59 -1.77 3.83
CA SER A 568 -4.61 -2.68 4.35
C SER A 568 -5.95 -2.64 3.60
N ASP A 569 -6.02 -1.83 2.56
CA ASP A 569 -7.24 -1.41 1.87
C ASP A 569 -7.16 -1.68 0.34
N LEU A 570 -6.25 -2.58 -0.05
CA LEU A 570 -6.14 -3.20 -1.37
C LEU A 570 -6.17 -4.72 -1.19
N TYR A 571 -6.95 -5.43 -2.00
CA TYR A 571 -7.21 -6.87 -1.86
C TYR A 571 -7.03 -7.64 -3.18
N PRO A 572 -6.65 -8.94 -3.14
CA PRO A 572 -6.59 -9.76 -4.33
C PRO A 572 -7.97 -9.97 -4.95
N VAL A 573 -8.00 -10.17 -6.27
CA VAL A 573 -9.19 -10.61 -7.01
C VAL A 573 -9.85 -11.81 -6.32
N GLY A 574 -11.14 -11.69 -5.99
CA GLY A 574 -11.94 -12.71 -5.31
C GLY A 574 -11.98 -12.60 -3.78
N TRP A 575 -11.37 -11.58 -3.15
CA TRP A 575 -11.43 -11.38 -1.70
C TRP A 575 -12.85 -11.07 -1.21
N CYS A 576 -13.61 -10.25 -1.94
CA CYS A 576 -15.02 -9.98 -1.68
C CYS A 576 -15.85 -11.28 -1.69
N GLN A 577 -15.63 -12.16 -2.67
CA GLN A 577 -16.30 -13.47 -2.74
C GLN A 577 -15.91 -14.38 -1.56
N LEU A 578 -14.65 -14.38 -1.15
CA LEU A 578 -14.15 -15.19 -0.03
C LEU A 578 -14.70 -14.73 1.32
N THR A 579 -14.89 -13.41 1.50
CA THR A 579 -15.24 -12.80 2.79
C THR A 579 -16.72 -12.46 2.93
N GLY A 580 -17.50 -12.56 1.85
CA GLY A 580 -18.90 -12.12 1.80
C GLY A 580 -19.07 -10.60 1.73
N TYR A 581 -18.02 -9.85 1.41
CA TYR A 581 -18.09 -8.40 1.22
C TYR A 581 -18.65 -8.05 -0.16
N GLN A 582 -19.47 -6.99 -0.26
CA GLN A 582 -20.05 -6.56 -1.53
C GLN A 582 -19.00 -5.84 -2.40
N LEU A 583 -18.67 -6.44 -3.54
CA LEU A 583 -17.88 -5.81 -4.59
C LEU A 583 -18.74 -4.87 -5.45
N GLN A 584 -18.24 -3.67 -5.75
CA GLN A 584 -18.83 -2.79 -6.75
C GLN A 584 -18.29 -3.13 -8.15
N PRO A 585 -19.16 -3.22 -9.17
CA PRO A 585 -18.74 -3.44 -10.56
C PRO A 585 -17.96 -2.22 -11.10
N PRO A 586 -17.27 -2.37 -12.24
CA PRO A 586 -16.85 -1.22 -13.04
C PRO A 586 -18.05 -0.35 -13.39
N ALA A 587 -17.86 0.96 -13.48
CA ALA A 587 -18.93 1.83 -13.98
C ALA A 587 -19.20 1.52 -15.46
N ALA A 588 -20.49 1.41 -15.82
CA ALA A 588 -20.90 1.26 -17.20
C ALA A 588 -20.66 2.58 -17.93
N GLN A 589 -19.67 2.63 -18.82
CA GLN A 589 -19.53 3.71 -19.78
C GLN A 589 -20.80 3.75 -20.63
N SER A 590 -21.59 4.82 -20.50
CA SER A 590 -22.74 5.04 -21.35
C SER A 590 -22.26 5.21 -22.79
N GLU A 591 -22.70 4.34 -23.69
CA GLU A 591 -22.51 4.54 -25.12
C GLU A 591 -23.14 5.89 -25.49
N ILE A 592 -22.30 6.89 -25.78
CA ILE A 592 -22.75 8.15 -26.35
C ILE A 592 -23.17 7.85 -27.79
N LYS A 593 -24.41 7.38 -27.95
CA LYS A 593 -25.07 7.20 -29.23
C LYS A 593 -25.24 8.58 -29.86
N HIS A 594 -24.23 9.00 -30.61
CA HIS A 594 -24.27 10.17 -31.48
C HIS A 594 -25.49 10.06 -32.40
N HIS A 595 -26.59 10.70 -32.00
CA HIS A 595 -27.73 10.91 -32.87
C HIS A 595 -27.32 11.98 -33.87
N SER A 596 -26.84 11.53 -35.03
CA SER A 596 -26.66 12.37 -36.20
C SER A 596 -28.04 12.82 -36.68
N SER A 597 -28.52 13.94 -36.15
CA SER A 597 -29.80 14.54 -36.51
C SER A 597 -29.82 14.87 -38.00
N THR A 598 -30.44 14.01 -38.79
CA THR A 598 -30.69 14.27 -40.21
C THR A 598 -31.73 15.37 -40.29
N GLN A 599 -31.34 16.53 -40.81
CA GLN A 599 -32.27 17.62 -41.09
C GLN A 599 -33.10 17.29 -42.34
N ILE A 600 -34.36 17.74 -42.31
CA ILE A 600 -35.23 17.93 -43.47
C ILE A 600 -35.55 19.43 -43.49
#